data_AF-A0A934ZN79-F1
#
_entry.id   AF-A0A934ZN79-F1
#
_cell.length_a   1.000
_cell.length_b   1.000
_cell.length_c   1.000
_cell.angle_alpha   90.00
_cell.angle_beta   90.00
_cell.angle_gamma   90.00
#
_symmetry.space_group_name_H-M   'P 1'
#
loop_
_entity.id
_entity.type
_entity.pdbx_description
1 polymer ?
#
loop_
_entity_poly.entity_id
_entity_poly.type
_entity_poly.pdbx_seq_one_letter_code
_entity_poly.pdbx_strand_id
1 'polypeptide(L)'
;MRRQLIVALMVFAFSLPLLAAVPLVDPQPIAVPAGLTAKEVSRGVRMGLTQRSWIINKEHPESTEATLVIRKHTVRVQLDYDTKTVALKYVDSTNLGYGLGKDGQTRVIRKKYGPWMQTP
;
A
#
# COMPACT_ATOMS: atom_id res chain seq x y z
N MET A 1 -52.92 11.45 37.06
CA MET A 1 -52.46 11.71 35.67
C MET A 1 -50.94 11.81 35.69
N ARG A 2 -50.29 11.03 34.81
CA ARG A 2 -48.83 10.99 34.56
C ARG A 2 -48.32 12.37 34.11
N ARG A 3 -47.12 12.81 34.55
CA ARG A 3 -46.15 13.62 33.75
C ARG A 3 -44.89 13.97 34.57
N GLN A 4 -43.79 13.22 34.36
CA GLN A 4 -42.45 13.65 33.86
C GLN A 4 -41.53 14.33 34.92
N LEU A 5 -40.21 14.19 34.96
CA LEU A 5 -39.19 13.97 33.92
C LEU A 5 -38.02 13.16 34.53
N ILE A 6 -37.67 12.01 33.94
CA ILE A 6 -36.30 11.49 34.02
C ILE A 6 -35.85 11.38 32.57
N VAL A 7 -35.10 12.38 32.09
CA VAL A 7 -34.38 12.26 30.82
C VAL A 7 -32.92 12.03 31.18
N ALA A 8 -32.52 10.78 30.99
CA ALA A 8 -31.21 10.26 31.28
C ALA A 8 -30.13 10.96 30.44
N LEU A 9 -29.00 11.20 31.10
CA LEU A 9 -27.76 11.71 30.56
C LEU A 9 -27.19 10.71 29.53
N MET A 10 -27.57 10.86 28.25
CA MET A 10 -26.96 10.12 27.15
C MET A 10 -25.62 10.78 26.79
N VAL A 11 -24.55 10.39 27.50
CA VAL A 11 -23.18 10.65 27.06
C VAL A 11 -22.92 9.75 25.87
N PHE A 12 -23.20 10.25 24.67
CA PHE A 12 -22.85 9.61 23.42
C PHE A 12 -21.32 9.70 23.26
N ALA A 13 -20.60 8.75 23.86
CA ALA A 13 -19.17 8.60 23.64
C ALA A 13 -18.97 8.22 22.17
N PHE A 14 -18.74 9.22 21.31
CA PHE A 14 -18.20 9.02 19.97
C PHE A 14 -16.77 8.47 20.13
N SER A 15 -16.66 7.16 20.28
CA SER A 15 -15.40 6.46 20.10
C SER A 15 -15.01 6.61 18.63
N LEU A 16 -14.20 7.64 18.31
CA LEU A 16 -13.55 7.70 17.02
C LEU A 16 -12.76 6.38 16.87
N PRO A 17 -12.98 5.60 15.80
CA PRO A 17 -12.16 4.42 15.57
C PRO A 17 -10.72 4.91 15.41
N LEU A 18 -9.89 4.62 16.40
CA LEU A 18 -8.45 4.83 16.33
C LEU A 18 -7.99 4.02 15.11
N LEU A 19 -7.66 4.71 14.02
CA LEU A 19 -7.16 4.04 12.84
C LEU A 19 -5.80 3.44 13.18
N ALA A 20 -5.81 2.15 13.49
CA ALA A 20 -4.60 1.41 13.83
C ALA A 20 -3.62 1.49 12.66
N ALA A 21 -2.52 2.22 12.89
CA ALA A 21 -1.37 2.23 12.02
C ALA A 21 -0.59 0.93 12.26
N VAL A 22 -0.20 0.26 11.17
CA VAL A 22 0.53 -1.01 11.17
C VAL A 22 1.91 -0.75 10.58
N PRO A 23 2.97 -1.48 10.99
CA PRO A 23 4.27 -1.38 10.34
C PRO A 23 4.14 -1.56 8.82
N LEU A 24 4.75 -0.65 8.08
CA LEU A 24 4.94 -0.73 6.64
C LEU A 24 6.02 -1.78 6.38
N VAL A 25 5.65 -2.88 5.76
CA VAL A 25 6.54 -3.97 5.41
C VAL A 25 6.49 -4.16 3.90
N ASP A 26 7.65 -4.08 3.26
CA ASP A 26 7.78 -4.40 1.84
C ASP A 26 7.57 -5.92 1.65
N PRO A 27 6.80 -6.35 0.64
CA PRO A 27 6.55 -7.77 0.42
C PRO A 27 7.85 -8.51 0.06
N GLN A 28 7.87 -9.82 0.33
CA GLN A 28 9.03 -10.65 -0.05
C GLN A 28 9.22 -10.64 -1.59
N PRO A 29 10.47 -10.66 -2.08
CA PRO A 29 10.74 -10.76 -3.51
C PRO A 29 10.11 -11.99 -4.13
N ILE A 30 9.56 -11.83 -5.33
CA ILE A 30 8.96 -12.91 -6.12
C ILE A 30 10.06 -13.55 -6.96
N ALA A 31 10.15 -14.88 -6.96
CA ALA A 31 11.09 -15.59 -7.82
C ALA A 31 10.69 -15.51 -9.29
N VAL A 32 11.66 -15.21 -10.16
CA VAL A 32 11.51 -15.23 -11.61
C VAL A 32 11.81 -16.65 -12.11
N PRO A 33 10.94 -17.24 -12.96
CA PRO A 33 11.21 -18.53 -13.58
C PRO A 33 12.54 -18.55 -14.35
N ALA A 34 13.27 -19.66 -14.24
CA ALA A 34 14.54 -19.83 -14.95
C ALA A 34 14.36 -19.77 -16.48
N GLY A 35 15.37 -19.25 -17.18
CA GLY A 35 15.38 -19.16 -18.65
C GLY A 35 14.77 -17.89 -19.23
N LEU A 36 14.26 -16.98 -18.38
CA LEU A 36 13.77 -15.68 -18.83
C LEU A 36 14.90 -14.66 -18.99
N THR A 37 14.83 -13.88 -20.06
CA THR A 37 15.69 -12.72 -20.30
C THR A 37 15.21 -11.49 -19.52
N ALA A 38 16.11 -10.54 -19.25
CA ALA A 38 15.74 -9.29 -18.57
C ALA A 38 14.58 -8.54 -19.29
N LYS A 39 14.53 -8.62 -20.63
CA LYS A 39 13.46 -8.03 -21.43
C LYS A 39 12.10 -8.70 -21.20
N GLU A 40 12.09 -10.02 -21.05
CA GLU A 40 10.86 -10.77 -20.76
C GLU A 40 10.38 -10.52 -19.33
N VAL A 41 11.29 -10.41 -18.37
CA VAL A 41 10.96 -10.01 -16.99
C VAL A 41 10.36 -8.62 -16.97
N SER A 42 11.02 -7.63 -17.57
CA SER A 42 10.50 -6.24 -17.65
C SER A 42 9.12 -6.19 -18.31
N ARG A 43 8.90 -6.96 -19.38
CA ARG A 43 7.57 -7.08 -20.01
C ARG A 43 6.54 -7.67 -19.05
N GLY A 44 6.88 -8.75 -18.34
CA GLY A 44 5.99 -9.39 -17.37
C GLY A 44 5.59 -8.43 -16.24
N VAL A 45 6.55 -7.68 -15.71
CA VAL A 45 6.33 -6.64 -14.70
C VAL A 45 5.35 -5.57 -15.22
N ARG A 46 5.58 -5.05 -16.43
CA ARG A 46 4.67 -4.08 -17.07
C ARG A 46 3.25 -4.62 -17.22
N MET A 47 3.11 -5.88 -17.64
CA MET A 47 1.80 -6.52 -17.80
C MET A 47 1.07 -6.65 -16.46
N GLY A 48 1.74 -7.13 -15.40
CA GLY A 48 1.15 -7.24 -14.06
C GLY A 48 0.70 -5.89 -13.51
N LEU A 49 1.54 -4.86 -13.67
CA LEU A 49 1.20 -3.48 -13.28
C LEU A 49 -0.07 -3.00 -14.01
N THR A 50 -0.10 -3.14 -15.33
CA THR A 50 -1.24 -2.70 -16.15
C THR A 50 -2.52 -3.47 -15.80
N GLN A 51 -2.43 -4.78 -15.61
CA GLN A 51 -3.55 -5.64 -15.25
C GLN A 51 -4.20 -5.22 -13.92
N ARG A 52 -3.41 -4.69 -12.99
CA ARG A 52 -3.91 -4.19 -11.69
C ARG A 52 -4.09 -2.67 -11.65
N SER A 53 -4.18 -2.02 -12.81
CA SER A 53 -4.44 -0.58 -12.94
C SER A 53 -3.38 0.32 -12.28
N TRP A 54 -2.14 -0.16 -12.18
CA TRP A 54 -1.01 0.68 -11.83
C TRP A 54 -0.62 1.55 -13.02
N ILE A 55 -0.35 2.82 -12.74
CA ILE A 55 0.14 3.79 -13.71
C ILE A 55 1.67 3.75 -13.64
N ILE A 56 2.32 3.40 -14.75
CA ILE A 56 3.78 3.42 -14.83
C ILE A 56 4.25 4.87 -14.97
N ASN A 57 5.09 5.33 -14.03
CA ASN A 57 5.61 6.70 -14.04
C ASN A 57 6.96 6.78 -14.76
N LYS A 58 7.84 5.79 -14.53
CA LYS A 58 9.19 5.72 -15.08
C LYS A 58 9.63 4.28 -15.26
N GLU A 59 10.44 4.05 -16.28
CA GLU A 59 11.01 2.75 -16.60
C GLU A 59 12.51 2.82 -16.76
N HIS A 60 13.17 1.84 -16.18
CA HIS A 60 14.59 1.58 -16.30
C HIS A 60 14.80 0.10 -16.68
N PRO A 61 15.98 -0.27 -17.20
CA PRO A 61 16.25 -1.65 -17.57
C PRO A 61 16.08 -2.65 -16.43
N GLU A 62 16.32 -2.23 -15.18
CA GLU A 62 16.32 -3.09 -13.98
C GLU A 62 15.27 -2.64 -12.95
N SER A 63 14.50 -1.59 -13.24
CA SER A 63 13.48 -1.10 -12.32
C SER A 63 12.34 -0.37 -12.99
N THR A 64 11.20 -0.28 -12.31
CA THR A 64 10.02 0.47 -12.78
C THR A 64 9.34 1.17 -11.59
N GLU A 65 9.10 2.47 -11.70
CA GLU A 65 8.28 3.22 -10.74
C GLU A 65 6.82 3.21 -11.19
N ALA A 66 5.90 2.88 -10.28
CA ALA A 66 4.47 2.84 -10.57
C ALA A 66 3.62 3.47 -9.46
N THR A 67 2.50 4.07 -9.84
CA THR A 67 1.52 4.68 -8.94
C THR A 67 0.18 3.97 -9.05
N LEU A 68 -0.40 3.56 -7.92
CA LEU A 68 -1.79 3.12 -7.85
C LEU A 68 -2.65 4.26 -7.29
N VAL A 69 -3.75 4.56 -7.96
CA VAL A 69 -4.73 5.57 -7.54
C VAL A 69 -6.06 4.89 -7.22
N ILE A 70 -6.52 5.02 -5.98
CA ILE A 70 -7.81 4.49 -5.54
C ILE A 70 -8.59 5.61 -4.84
N ARG A 71 -9.58 6.15 -5.54
CA ARG A 71 -10.40 7.29 -5.10
C ARG A 71 -9.51 8.50 -4.77
N LYS A 72 -9.30 8.79 -3.47
CA LYS A 72 -8.46 9.88 -2.96
C LYS A 72 -7.08 9.43 -2.47
N HIS A 73 -6.80 8.13 -2.55
CA HIS A 73 -5.57 7.54 -2.03
C HIS A 73 -4.63 7.25 -3.19
N THR A 74 -3.35 7.53 -3.00
CA THR A 74 -2.30 7.17 -3.95
C THR A 74 -1.20 6.41 -3.24
N VAL A 75 -0.58 5.44 -3.92
CA VAL A 75 0.64 4.76 -3.48
C VAL A 75 1.62 4.77 -4.63
N ARG A 76 2.86 5.16 -4.38
CA ARG A 76 3.97 4.98 -5.31
C ARG A 76 4.89 3.87 -4.81
N VAL A 77 5.28 3.01 -5.72
CA VAL A 77 6.21 1.91 -5.49
C VAL A 77 7.30 1.91 -6.55
N GLN A 78 8.43 1.33 -6.19
CA GLN A 78 9.51 0.97 -7.10
C GLN A 78 9.59 -0.56 -7.16
N LEU A 79 9.55 -1.12 -8.36
CA LEU A 79 9.79 -2.53 -8.59
C LEU A 79 11.19 -2.67 -9.15
N ASP A 80 12.10 -3.29 -8.40
CA ASP A 80 13.42 -3.69 -8.88
C ASP A 80 13.35 -5.13 -9.35
N TYR A 81 13.92 -5.44 -10.50
CA TYR A 81 13.85 -6.78 -11.07
C TYR A 81 15.11 -7.18 -11.83
N ASP A 82 15.41 -8.47 -11.76
CA ASP A 82 16.45 -9.13 -12.54
C ASP A 82 15.93 -10.48 -13.08
N THR A 83 16.81 -11.31 -13.63
CA THR A 83 16.41 -12.64 -14.15
C THR A 83 16.11 -13.68 -13.06
N LYS A 84 16.19 -13.30 -11.77
CA LYS A 84 16.01 -14.18 -10.61
C LYS A 84 14.86 -13.75 -9.71
N THR A 85 14.63 -12.45 -9.57
CA THR A 85 13.71 -11.88 -8.58
C THR A 85 13.05 -10.59 -9.05
N VAL A 86 11.85 -10.33 -8.53
CA VAL A 86 11.17 -9.03 -8.58
C VAL A 86 10.88 -8.59 -7.14
N ALA A 87 11.39 -7.44 -6.75
CA ALA A 87 11.22 -6.86 -5.42
C ALA A 87 10.42 -5.56 -5.51
N LEU A 88 9.34 -5.46 -4.73
CA LEU A 88 8.53 -4.25 -4.62
C LEU A 88 8.95 -3.47 -3.38
N LYS A 89 9.22 -2.19 -3.55
CA LYS A 89 9.60 -1.25 -2.49
C LYS A 89 8.61 -0.10 -2.44
N TYR A 90 8.12 0.22 -1.25
CA TYR A 90 7.35 1.45 -1.03
C TYR A 90 8.21 2.69 -1.24
N VAL A 91 7.69 3.67 -1.99
CA VAL A 91 8.31 4.98 -2.18
C VAL A 91 7.57 6.04 -1.37
N ASP A 92 6.28 6.26 -1.66
CA ASP A 92 5.43 7.19 -0.92
C ASP A 92 3.93 6.90 -1.07
N SER A 93 3.10 7.70 -0.39
CA SER A 93 1.65 7.65 -0.54
C SER A 93 0.96 8.93 -0.11
N THR A 94 -0.18 9.23 -0.71
CA THR A 94 -1.07 10.30 -0.28
C THR A 94 -2.32 9.73 0.39
N ASN A 95 -2.76 10.36 1.48
CA ASN A 95 -3.98 10.00 2.24
C ASN A 95 -3.99 8.60 2.86
N LEU A 96 -2.83 7.97 3.10
CA LEU A 96 -2.73 6.67 3.78
C LEU A 96 -2.21 6.74 5.22
N GLY A 97 -1.94 7.94 5.71
CA GLY A 97 -1.41 8.14 7.06
C GLY A 97 -0.02 7.54 7.22
N TYR A 98 0.81 7.65 6.19
CA TYR A 98 2.23 7.35 6.30
C TYR A 98 2.86 8.27 7.35
N GLY A 99 3.67 7.69 8.22
CA GLY A 99 4.41 8.41 9.24
C GLY A 99 5.41 7.52 9.95
N LEU A 100 6.08 8.08 10.94
CA LEU A 100 6.92 7.33 11.86
C LEU A 100 6.08 6.85 13.06
N GLY A 101 6.38 5.64 13.54
CA GLY A 101 5.82 5.05 14.74
C GLY A 101 6.23 5.82 15.98
N LYS A 102 5.72 5.40 17.14
CA LYS A 102 6.02 6.03 18.43
C LYS A 102 7.52 5.98 18.80
N ASP A 103 8.27 5.08 18.16
CA ASP A 103 9.71 4.90 18.28
C ASP A 103 10.55 5.82 17.37
N GLY A 104 9.90 6.59 16.48
CA GLY A 104 10.57 7.45 15.50
C GLY A 104 11.30 6.70 14.38
N GLN A 105 11.20 5.36 14.33
CA GLN A 105 11.97 4.52 13.38
C GLN A 105 11.04 3.64 12.53
N THR A 106 9.95 3.13 13.09
CA THR A 106 9.04 2.25 12.37
C THR A 106 8.22 3.06 11.39
N ARG A 107 8.33 2.78 10.09
CA ARG A 107 7.39 3.33 9.10
C ARG A 107 6.02 2.73 9.35
N VAL A 108 4.99 3.53 9.58
CA VAL A 108 3.63 3.07 9.83
C VAL A 108 2.66 3.58 8.77
N ILE A 109 1.66 2.77 8.46
CA ILE A 109 0.63 3.07 7.46
C ILE A 109 -0.70 2.43 7.88
N ARG A 110 -1.84 2.99 7.43
CA ARG A 110 -3.16 2.44 7.77
C ARG A 110 -3.30 0.99 7.26
N LYS A 111 -3.82 0.10 8.12
CA LYS A 111 -4.00 -1.36 7.86
C LYS A 111 -4.65 -1.70 6.50
N LYS A 112 -5.57 -0.87 6.01
CA LYS A 112 -6.31 -1.09 4.75
C LYS A 112 -5.45 -1.02 3.48
N TYR A 113 -4.18 -0.59 3.58
CA TYR A 113 -3.28 -0.51 2.43
C TYR A 113 -2.68 -1.88 2.05
N GLY A 114 -2.61 -2.85 2.98
CA GLY A 114 -1.92 -4.12 2.79
C GLY A 114 -2.33 -4.90 1.53
N PRO A 115 -3.63 -5.01 1.19
CA PRO A 115 -4.07 -5.66 -0.04
C PRO A 115 -3.53 -5.03 -1.33
N TRP A 116 -3.09 -3.77 -1.31
CA TRP A 116 -2.51 -3.10 -2.48
C TRP A 116 -1.03 -3.45 -2.68
N MET A 117 -0.36 -3.94 -1.65
CA MET A 117 1.02 -4.43 -1.74
C MET A 117 1.12 -5.94 -1.91
N GLN A 118 0.01 -6.67 -1.71
CA GLN A 118 -0.10 -8.07 -2.06
C GLN A 118 -0.27 -8.20 -3.58
N THR A 119 0.82 -8.06 -4.30
CA THR A 119 0.86 -8.42 -5.72
C THR A 119 0.49 -7.28 -6.66
N PRO A 120 1.26 -6.89 -7.68
CA PRO A 120 0.67 -6.84 -9.03
C PRO A 120 0.78 -8.14 -9.81
#